data_AF-A0AAJ7WD52-F1
#
_entry.id   AF-A0AAJ7WD52-F1
#
_cell.length_a   1.000
_cell.length_b   1.000
_cell.length_c   1.000
_cell.angle_alpha   90.00
_cell.angle_beta   90.00
_cell.angle_gamma   90.00
#
_symmetry.space_group_name_H-M   'P 1'
#
loop_
_entity.id
_entity.type
_entity.pdbx_description
1 polymer ?
#
loop_
_entity_poly.entity_id
_entity_poly.type
_entity_poly.pdbx_seq_one_letter_code
_entity_poly.pdbx_strand_id
1 'polypeptide(L)'
;MYAMKKNVIRNASNITAIYKKKEFFDFCGAWKEKFSEVLVQPDNVPKETWENMRRYVMDSEFKPLIVDTFVLQMCINEKYPQAGISYYKFLESNNYKPSVSTLSTYLKLYGMRDDPLTKGEKEHVLSICKNISNTYTSLNSELANVLVRCLCQVGEWQEAVKIIENYKENHLHIRDAVSNLISYFYENGKEDLGRKYLVASLKTSLGPSKFAYDSYLKHCLKEKDKFNERIENLFILWNKYGLKPVQRVVLEISNACNQSGWSVVPTTISRSTCAVCKQLLARNDLNDEEYERLRQVTLKKLISEGMYYVTDPKEIQHYVRYIDQRKPYDVIVDGLNIFYSNRGIVAVSDRRWKNFFSYLIFDTFQLVDSIKYYKRWGKKILVIGRYHLKKMIMRLDIRDMADYFYVHDWSKDDVFLLYAAFSSGKDTVVISKDLMRQHKFAMKDPELDALFKKWQASHQYTTVTLKGSGTQLDDQIQVNAMVQKKNDCWHVPYVDYDMSVNKTRIGNNEWFCFKMPRDKK
;
A
#
# COMPACT_ATOMS: atom_id res chain seq x y z
N MET A 1 -41.14 -23.92 2.27
CA MET A 1 -40.15 -23.09 2.99
C MET A 1 -39.10 -22.62 1.98
N TYR A 2 -39.24 -21.38 1.52
CA TYR A 2 -38.51 -20.81 0.38
C TYR A 2 -37.02 -20.66 0.69
N ALA A 3 -36.16 -21.24 -0.17
CA ALA A 3 -34.74 -20.98 -0.20
C ALA A 3 -34.50 -19.58 -0.80
N MET A 4 -34.07 -18.63 0.04
CA MET A 4 -33.57 -17.33 -0.40
C MET A 4 -32.30 -17.52 -1.24
N LYS A 5 -32.41 -17.35 -2.57
CA LYS A 5 -31.27 -17.18 -3.47
C LYS A 5 -30.51 -15.91 -3.06
N LYS A 6 -29.29 -16.07 -2.54
CA LYS A 6 -28.34 -14.97 -2.39
C LYS A 6 -27.99 -14.42 -3.78
N ASN A 7 -28.53 -13.26 -4.14
CA ASN A 7 -28.12 -12.50 -5.31
C ASN A 7 -26.74 -11.88 -5.06
N VAL A 8 -25.68 -12.63 -5.37
CA VAL A 8 -24.32 -12.09 -5.42
C VAL A 8 -24.16 -11.36 -6.76
N ILE A 9 -24.04 -10.03 -6.71
CA ILE A 9 -23.82 -9.18 -7.88
C ILE A 9 -22.40 -9.47 -8.43
N ARG A 10 -22.33 -10.14 -9.59
CA ARG A 10 -21.10 -10.22 -10.40
C ARG A 10 -21.01 -8.97 -11.28
N ASN A 11 -19.89 -8.27 -11.20
CA ASN A 11 -19.67 -6.91 -11.70
C ASN A 11 -19.61 -6.75 -13.23
N ALA A 12 -19.93 -5.53 -13.68
CA ALA A 12 -19.81 -4.99 -15.05
C ALA A 12 -18.40 -4.47 -15.40
N SER A 13 -17.47 -4.37 -14.44
CA SER A 13 -16.05 -4.07 -14.71
C SER A 13 -15.34 -5.15 -15.54
N ASN A 14 -16.03 -6.27 -15.81
CA ASN A 14 -15.58 -7.39 -16.62
C ASN A 14 -16.04 -7.35 -18.08
N ILE A 15 -16.66 -6.26 -18.57
CA ILE A 15 -17.05 -6.20 -20.00
C ILE A 15 -15.83 -6.47 -20.90
N THR A 16 -14.65 -5.94 -20.57
CA THR A 16 -13.40 -6.22 -21.29
C THR A 16 -12.83 -7.64 -21.06
N ALA A 17 -13.23 -8.33 -20.00
CA ALA A 17 -12.79 -9.70 -19.71
C ALA A 17 -13.58 -10.77 -20.49
N ILE A 18 -14.74 -10.39 -21.05
CA ILE A 18 -15.66 -11.31 -21.74
C ILE A 18 -15.43 -11.29 -23.27
N TYR A 19 -14.88 -10.22 -23.83
CA TYR A 19 -14.71 -10.05 -25.29
C TYR A 19 -13.25 -9.91 -25.71
N LYS A 20 -12.96 -10.17 -27.00
CA LYS A 20 -11.65 -9.88 -27.59
C LYS A 20 -11.37 -8.39 -27.45
N LYS A 21 -10.36 -8.05 -26.64
CA LYS A 21 -10.04 -6.68 -26.20
C LYS A 21 -10.02 -5.65 -27.34
N LYS A 22 -9.48 -6.00 -28.51
CA LYS A 22 -9.38 -5.09 -29.67
C LYS A 22 -10.73 -4.75 -30.29
N GLU A 23 -11.54 -5.74 -30.63
CA GLU A 23 -12.85 -5.56 -31.29
C GLU A 23 -13.80 -4.71 -30.42
N PHE A 24 -13.73 -4.88 -29.09
CA PHE A 24 -14.50 -4.04 -28.17
C PHE A 24 -14.03 -2.58 -28.15
N PHE A 25 -12.72 -2.33 -28.20
CA PHE A 25 -12.19 -0.95 -28.28
C PHE A 25 -12.55 -0.28 -29.61
N ASP A 26 -12.47 -1.02 -30.72
CA ASP A 26 -12.86 -0.53 -32.04
C ASP A 26 -14.36 -0.15 -32.06
N PHE A 27 -15.22 -0.98 -31.45
CA PHE A 27 -16.63 -0.67 -31.27
C PHE A 27 -16.87 0.58 -30.41
N CYS A 28 -16.16 0.74 -29.29
CA CYS A 28 -16.26 1.95 -28.46
C CYS A 28 -15.86 3.20 -29.25
N GLY A 29 -14.82 3.10 -30.09
CA GLY A 29 -14.39 4.17 -30.98
C GLY A 29 -15.46 4.56 -32.00
N ALA A 30 -16.04 3.58 -32.70
CA ALA A 30 -17.11 3.80 -33.68
C ALA A 30 -18.37 4.38 -33.04
N TRP A 31 -18.74 3.90 -31.85
CA TRP A 31 -19.86 4.45 -31.07
C TRP A 31 -19.63 5.92 -30.74
N LYS A 32 -18.43 6.26 -30.23
CA LYS A 32 -18.06 7.64 -29.88
C LYS A 32 -18.13 8.56 -31.09
N GLU A 33 -17.54 8.14 -32.21
CA GLU A 33 -17.52 8.93 -33.44
C GLU A 33 -18.94 9.26 -33.90
N LYS A 34 -19.78 8.23 -33.95
CA LYS A 34 -21.17 8.33 -34.40
C LYS A 34 -22.06 9.24 -33.54
N PHE A 35 -21.81 9.30 -32.23
CA PHE A 35 -22.64 10.05 -31.29
C PHE A 35 -21.91 11.22 -30.61
N SER A 36 -20.81 11.67 -31.21
CA SER A 36 -19.94 12.72 -30.67
C SER A 36 -20.68 14.04 -30.40
N GLU A 37 -21.57 14.45 -31.31
CA GLU A 37 -22.38 15.67 -31.17
C GLU A 37 -23.28 15.62 -29.93
N VAL A 38 -23.90 14.47 -29.67
CA VAL A 38 -24.79 14.26 -28.52
C VAL A 38 -24.03 14.35 -27.19
N LEU A 39 -22.76 13.92 -27.18
CA LEU A 39 -21.92 14.00 -25.99
C LEU A 39 -21.54 15.45 -25.67
N VAL A 40 -21.29 16.27 -26.70
CA VAL A 40 -20.85 17.66 -26.56
C VAL A 40 -22.02 18.62 -26.32
N GLN A 41 -23.19 18.35 -26.92
CA GLN A 41 -24.41 19.14 -26.78
C GLN A 41 -25.53 18.29 -26.16
N PRO A 42 -25.47 18.04 -24.84
CA PRO A 42 -26.40 17.13 -24.17
C PRO A 42 -27.78 17.74 -23.89
N ASP A 43 -27.94 19.03 -24.15
CA ASP A 43 -29.17 19.79 -23.93
C ASP A 43 -30.13 19.59 -25.12
N ASN A 44 -31.40 19.28 -24.83
CA ASN A 44 -32.47 19.13 -25.82
C ASN A 44 -32.22 18.03 -26.88
N VAL A 45 -31.49 16.97 -26.53
CA VAL A 45 -31.30 15.82 -27.41
C VAL A 45 -32.64 15.12 -27.66
N PRO A 46 -33.08 14.95 -28.93
CA PRO A 46 -34.34 14.29 -29.25
C PRO A 46 -34.43 12.86 -28.71
N LYS A 47 -35.64 12.42 -28.37
CA LYS A 47 -35.91 11.08 -27.85
C LYS A 47 -35.40 10.01 -28.83
N GLU A 48 -35.63 10.22 -30.12
CA GLU A 48 -35.24 9.31 -31.20
C GLU A 48 -33.72 9.12 -31.25
N THR A 49 -32.96 10.18 -30.93
CA THR A 49 -31.50 10.14 -30.90
C THR A 49 -31.01 9.24 -29.76
N TRP A 50 -31.59 9.35 -28.57
CA TRP A 50 -31.27 8.45 -27.45
C TRP A 50 -31.67 7.00 -27.72
N GLU A 51 -32.83 6.78 -28.35
CA GLU A 51 -33.27 5.45 -28.76
C GLU A 51 -32.33 4.85 -29.82
N ASN A 52 -31.86 5.65 -30.77
CA ASN A 52 -30.89 5.23 -31.78
C ASN A 52 -29.54 4.85 -31.15
N MET A 53 -29.07 5.61 -30.15
CA MET A 53 -27.86 5.27 -29.38
C MET A 53 -27.99 3.92 -28.68
N ARG A 54 -29.15 3.67 -28.04
CA ARG A 54 -29.45 2.39 -27.40
C ARG A 54 -29.52 1.26 -28.40
N ARG A 55 -30.23 1.47 -29.50
CA ARG A 55 -30.41 0.47 -30.56
C ARG A 55 -29.07 0.06 -31.16
N TYR A 56 -28.18 1.02 -31.42
CA TYR A 56 -26.84 0.74 -31.91
C TYR A 56 -26.04 -0.19 -30.98
N VAL A 57 -26.23 -0.06 -29.66
CA VAL A 57 -25.59 -0.97 -28.67
C VAL A 57 -26.32 -2.31 -28.60
N MET A 58 -27.66 -2.32 -28.67
CA MET A 58 -28.47 -3.55 -28.66
C MET A 58 -28.22 -4.44 -29.88
N ASP A 59 -28.04 -3.82 -31.04
CA ASP A 59 -27.82 -4.51 -32.32
C ASP A 59 -26.36 -4.98 -32.48
N SER A 60 -25.48 -4.58 -31.56
CA SER A 60 -24.08 -5.03 -31.58
C SER A 60 -23.94 -6.49 -31.16
N GLU A 61 -22.90 -7.16 -31.67
CA GLU A 61 -22.56 -8.54 -31.29
C GLU A 61 -22.20 -8.67 -29.80
N PHE A 62 -21.86 -7.55 -29.14
CA PHE A 62 -21.51 -7.51 -27.73
C PHE A 62 -22.73 -7.66 -26.82
N LYS A 63 -23.97 -7.44 -27.32
CA LYS A 63 -25.25 -7.55 -26.58
C LYS A 63 -25.10 -7.31 -25.08
N PRO A 64 -24.57 -6.16 -24.63
CA PRO A 64 -24.28 -6.00 -23.23
C PRO A 64 -25.57 -6.21 -22.45
N LEU A 65 -25.55 -7.13 -21.48
CA LEU A 65 -26.65 -7.39 -20.54
C LEU A 65 -27.13 -6.11 -19.80
N ILE A 66 -26.45 -4.98 -20.06
CA ILE A 66 -26.60 -3.69 -19.41
C ILE A 66 -26.32 -2.55 -20.41
N VAL A 67 -27.08 -2.48 -21.51
CA VAL A 67 -27.02 -1.42 -22.56
C VAL A 67 -26.89 -0.03 -21.94
N ASP A 68 -27.74 0.28 -20.96
CA ASP A 68 -27.77 1.58 -20.33
C ASP A 68 -26.51 1.87 -19.49
N THR A 69 -25.94 0.85 -18.85
CA THR A 69 -24.64 1.01 -18.17
C THR A 69 -23.52 1.26 -19.17
N PHE A 70 -23.54 0.59 -20.33
CA PHE A 70 -22.54 0.86 -21.37
C PHE A 70 -22.60 2.33 -21.82
N VAL A 71 -23.80 2.84 -22.16
CA VAL A 71 -23.96 4.24 -22.60
C VAL A 71 -23.48 5.22 -21.53
N LEU A 72 -23.87 5.02 -20.27
CA LEU A 72 -23.40 5.86 -19.16
C LEU A 72 -21.89 5.75 -18.95
N GLN A 73 -21.31 4.55 -19.09
CA GLN A 73 -19.87 4.34 -18.96
C GLN A 73 -19.08 4.99 -20.10
N MET A 74 -19.63 5.03 -21.32
CA MET A 74 -19.07 5.81 -22.42
C MET A 74 -19.03 7.30 -22.06
N CYS A 75 -20.11 7.84 -21.49
CA CYS A 75 -20.14 9.23 -21.02
C CYS A 75 -19.07 9.51 -19.94
N ILE A 76 -18.83 8.55 -19.02
CA ILE A 76 -17.75 8.65 -18.03
C ILE A 76 -16.37 8.63 -18.70
N ASN A 77 -16.12 7.66 -19.58
CA ASN A 77 -14.81 7.47 -20.23
C ASN A 77 -14.43 8.68 -21.10
N GLU A 78 -15.41 9.24 -21.79
CA GLU A 78 -15.25 10.41 -22.65
C GLU A 78 -15.32 11.74 -21.88
N LYS A 79 -15.53 11.71 -20.56
CA LYS A 79 -15.59 12.88 -19.66
C LYS A 79 -16.73 13.86 -19.99
N TYR A 80 -17.90 13.34 -20.39
CA TYR A 80 -19.12 14.12 -20.61
C TYR A 80 -20.20 13.77 -19.58
N PRO A 81 -20.06 14.18 -18.30
CA PRO A 81 -21.00 13.78 -17.26
C PRO A 81 -22.44 14.29 -17.49
N GLN A 82 -22.59 15.47 -18.10
CA GLN A 82 -23.91 16.04 -18.38
C GLN A 82 -24.69 15.24 -19.43
N ALA A 83 -24.01 14.71 -20.45
CA ALA A 83 -24.63 13.82 -21.44
C ALA A 83 -25.18 12.55 -20.78
N GLY A 84 -24.40 11.95 -19.87
CA GLY A 84 -24.86 10.79 -19.11
C GLY A 84 -26.05 11.10 -18.20
N ILE A 85 -26.07 12.28 -17.57
CA ILE A 85 -27.20 12.71 -16.73
C ILE A 85 -28.46 12.94 -17.58
N SER A 86 -28.31 13.60 -18.73
CA SER A 86 -29.39 13.82 -19.71
C SER A 86 -29.95 12.48 -20.22
N TYR A 87 -29.07 11.54 -20.56
CA TYR A 87 -29.46 10.19 -20.96
C TYR A 87 -30.25 9.44 -19.87
N TYR A 88 -29.83 9.53 -18.60
CA TYR A 88 -30.58 8.90 -17.52
C TYR A 88 -31.97 9.54 -17.33
N LYS A 89 -32.09 10.87 -17.45
CA LYS A 89 -33.40 11.55 -17.43
C LYS A 89 -34.31 11.09 -18.57
N PHE A 90 -33.75 10.82 -19.76
CA PHE A 90 -34.48 10.17 -20.85
C PHE A 90 -35.00 8.79 -20.44
N LEU A 91 -34.17 7.96 -19.78
CA LEU A 91 -34.60 6.63 -19.31
C LEU A 91 -35.78 6.73 -18.33
N GLU A 92 -35.67 7.64 -17.36
CA GLU A 92 -36.69 7.86 -16.34
C GLU A 92 -38.00 8.39 -16.95
N SER A 93 -37.92 9.39 -17.84
CA SER A 93 -39.09 9.99 -18.51
C SER A 93 -39.82 9.03 -19.45
N ASN A 94 -39.16 7.93 -19.85
CA ASN A 94 -39.74 6.90 -20.73
C ASN A 94 -40.03 5.58 -19.99
N ASN A 95 -40.10 5.60 -18.65
CA ASN A 95 -40.46 4.45 -17.81
C ASN A 95 -39.57 3.21 -17.99
N TYR A 96 -38.31 3.39 -18.39
CA TYR A 96 -37.34 2.31 -18.33
C TYR A 96 -37.08 1.93 -16.86
N LYS A 97 -36.62 0.69 -16.63
CA LYS A 97 -36.28 0.18 -15.28
C LYS A 97 -34.76 -0.03 -15.19
N PRO A 98 -33.98 1.02 -14.86
CA PRO A 98 -32.53 0.91 -14.74
C PRO A 98 -32.12 -0.19 -13.77
N SER A 99 -31.10 -0.96 -14.14
CA SER A 99 -30.46 -1.91 -13.24
C SER A 99 -29.67 -1.18 -12.15
N VAL A 100 -29.29 -1.87 -11.07
CA VAL A 100 -28.38 -1.30 -10.05
C VAL A 100 -27.05 -0.86 -10.65
N SER A 101 -26.53 -1.61 -11.63
CA SER A 101 -25.32 -1.22 -12.35
C SER A 101 -25.52 0.09 -13.10
N THR A 102 -26.70 0.31 -13.68
CA THR A 102 -27.07 1.56 -14.36
C THR A 102 -27.18 2.69 -13.35
N LEU A 103 -27.88 2.49 -12.23
CA LEU A 103 -28.02 3.48 -11.17
C LEU A 103 -26.66 3.85 -10.56
N SER A 104 -25.82 2.87 -10.26
CA SER A 104 -24.46 3.07 -9.74
C SER A 104 -23.60 3.87 -10.72
N THR A 105 -23.68 3.56 -12.02
CA THR A 105 -22.94 4.30 -13.06
C THR A 105 -23.47 5.72 -13.22
N TYR A 106 -24.79 5.91 -13.13
CA TYR A 106 -25.41 7.23 -13.14
C TYR A 106 -24.95 8.08 -11.95
N LEU A 107 -24.96 7.52 -10.73
CA LEU A 107 -24.48 8.20 -9.53
C LEU A 107 -23.00 8.63 -9.64
N LYS A 108 -22.15 7.85 -10.31
CA LYS A 108 -20.73 8.23 -10.55
C LYS A 108 -20.60 9.53 -11.36
N LEU A 109 -21.54 9.85 -12.25
CA LEU A 109 -21.50 11.06 -13.08
C LEU A 109 -21.57 12.34 -12.24
N TYR A 110 -22.38 12.34 -11.18
CA TYR A 110 -22.43 13.47 -10.23
C TYR A 110 -21.12 13.66 -9.46
N GLY A 111 -20.32 12.61 -9.35
CA GLY A 111 -18.95 12.72 -8.85
C GLY A 111 -18.01 13.48 -9.79
N MET A 112 -18.27 13.47 -11.09
CA MET A 112 -17.38 14.09 -12.08
C MET A 112 -17.67 15.57 -12.32
N ARG A 113 -18.72 16.12 -11.69
CA ARG A 113 -19.10 17.53 -11.81
C ARG A 113 -18.27 18.38 -10.86
N ASP A 114 -17.83 19.52 -11.39
CA ASP A 114 -17.13 20.55 -10.61
C ASP A 114 -18.12 21.52 -9.95
N ASP A 115 -19.35 21.60 -10.46
CA ASP A 115 -20.39 22.52 -9.98
C ASP A 115 -21.21 21.91 -8.82
N PRO A 116 -21.65 22.74 -7.85
CA PRO A 116 -22.50 22.26 -6.76
C PRO A 116 -23.86 21.75 -7.26
N LEU A 117 -24.30 20.62 -6.71
CA LEU A 117 -25.62 20.06 -6.96
C LEU A 117 -26.73 21.05 -6.58
N THR A 118 -27.70 21.24 -7.47
CA THR A 118 -28.94 21.98 -7.18
C THR A 118 -29.77 21.25 -6.12
N LYS A 119 -30.73 21.94 -5.49
CA LYS A 119 -31.62 21.33 -4.49
C LYS A 119 -32.36 20.11 -5.04
N GLY A 120 -32.92 20.23 -6.25
CA GLY A 120 -33.64 19.12 -6.89
C GLY A 120 -32.73 17.94 -7.23
N GLU A 121 -31.50 18.20 -7.67
CA GLU A 121 -30.52 17.12 -7.92
C GLU A 121 -30.11 16.42 -6.63
N LYS A 122 -29.92 17.15 -5.52
CA LYS A 122 -29.62 16.54 -4.21
C LYS A 122 -30.76 15.61 -3.76
N GLU A 123 -32.00 16.06 -3.88
CA GLU A 123 -33.19 15.26 -3.53
C GLU A 123 -33.29 14.00 -4.39
N HIS A 124 -33.04 14.12 -5.70
CA HIS A 124 -33.06 13.01 -6.64
C HIS A 124 -31.92 12.01 -6.40
N VAL A 125 -30.69 12.47 -6.20
CA VAL A 125 -29.55 11.60 -5.87
C VAL A 125 -29.79 10.86 -4.55
N LEU A 126 -30.34 11.55 -3.55
CA LEU A 126 -30.66 10.97 -2.26
C LEU A 126 -31.75 9.89 -2.37
N SER A 127 -32.78 10.12 -3.18
CA SER A 127 -33.86 9.13 -3.37
C SER A 127 -33.33 7.83 -3.97
N ILE A 128 -32.43 7.92 -4.96
CA ILE A 128 -31.78 6.76 -5.57
C ILE A 128 -30.88 6.04 -4.55
N CYS A 129 -30.08 6.78 -3.77
CA CYS A 129 -29.24 6.18 -2.73
C CYS A 129 -30.09 5.41 -1.71
N LYS A 130 -31.18 6.00 -1.21
CA LYS A 130 -32.11 5.36 -0.27
C LYS A 130 -32.77 4.12 -0.90
N ASN A 131 -33.20 4.19 -2.14
CA ASN A 131 -33.78 3.06 -2.85
C ASN A 131 -32.81 1.87 -2.91
N ILE A 132 -31.55 2.11 -3.30
CA ILE A 132 -30.52 1.08 -3.36
C ILE A 132 -30.26 0.51 -1.95
N SER A 133 -30.05 1.37 -0.95
CA SER A 133 -29.78 0.93 0.43
C SER A 133 -30.94 0.13 1.04
N ASN A 134 -32.19 0.44 0.70
CA ASN A 134 -33.37 -0.30 1.17
C ASN A 134 -33.56 -1.64 0.42
N THR A 135 -33.16 -1.69 -0.85
CA THR A 135 -33.31 -2.89 -1.69
C THR A 135 -32.25 -3.94 -1.38
N TYR A 136 -31.02 -3.51 -1.07
CA TYR A 136 -29.87 -4.40 -0.90
C TYR A 136 -29.34 -4.40 0.53
N THR A 137 -29.42 -5.55 1.19
CA THR A 137 -28.94 -5.76 2.56
C THR A 137 -27.41 -5.76 2.68
N SER A 138 -26.70 -6.08 1.59
CA SER A 138 -25.24 -6.05 1.53
C SER A 138 -24.79 -5.37 0.26
N LEU A 139 -23.84 -4.45 0.39
CA LEU A 139 -23.25 -3.72 -0.72
C LEU A 139 -21.91 -4.39 -1.09
N ASN A 140 -21.57 -4.40 -2.37
CA ASN A 140 -20.19 -4.68 -2.76
C ASN A 140 -19.34 -3.41 -2.57
N SER A 141 -18.02 -3.54 -2.58
CA SER A 141 -17.11 -2.42 -2.33
C SER A 141 -17.30 -1.28 -3.32
N GLU A 142 -17.52 -1.57 -4.60
CA GLU A 142 -17.71 -0.57 -5.64
C GLU A 142 -18.97 0.27 -5.38
N LEU A 143 -20.10 -0.38 -5.12
CA LEU A 143 -21.36 0.28 -4.83
C LEU A 143 -21.29 1.09 -3.53
N ALA A 144 -20.61 0.57 -2.51
CA ALA A 144 -20.37 1.31 -1.27
C ALA A 144 -19.54 2.59 -1.49
N ASN A 145 -18.48 2.53 -2.31
CA ASN A 145 -17.69 3.72 -2.67
C ASN A 145 -18.55 4.79 -3.37
N VAL A 146 -19.41 4.38 -4.31
CA VAL A 146 -20.31 5.29 -5.03
C VAL A 146 -21.33 5.92 -4.07
N LEU A 147 -22.04 5.11 -3.28
CA LEU A 147 -23.08 5.59 -2.38
C LEU A 147 -22.52 6.54 -1.32
N VAL A 148 -21.40 6.19 -0.67
CA VAL A 148 -20.77 7.05 0.34
C VAL A 148 -20.40 8.41 -0.25
N ARG A 149 -19.81 8.42 -1.45
CA ARG A 149 -19.48 9.66 -2.14
C ARG A 149 -20.72 10.53 -2.37
N CYS A 150 -21.78 9.95 -2.96
CA CYS A 150 -23.00 10.68 -3.25
C CYS A 150 -23.69 11.19 -1.97
N LEU A 151 -23.76 10.37 -0.92
CA LEU A 151 -24.29 10.75 0.39
C LEU A 151 -23.52 11.93 0.98
N CYS A 152 -22.19 11.95 0.86
CA CYS A 152 -21.38 13.10 1.27
C CYS A 152 -21.71 14.35 0.44
N GLN A 153 -21.83 14.23 -0.89
CA GLN A 153 -22.17 15.36 -1.78
C GLN A 153 -23.54 15.98 -1.48
N VAL A 154 -24.52 15.18 -1.06
CA VAL A 154 -25.86 15.67 -0.69
C VAL A 154 -25.98 16.07 0.79
N GLY A 155 -24.92 15.88 1.59
CA GLY A 155 -24.87 16.28 3.01
C GLY A 155 -25.37 15.24 4.01
N GLU A 156 -25.69 14.01 3.57
CA GLU A 156 -26.22 12.89 4.35
C GLU A 156 -25.09 11.99 4.88
N TRP A 157 -24.09 12.61 5.53
CA TRP A 157 -22.88 11.93 5.98
C TRP A 157 -23.14 10.86 7.07
N GLN A 158 -24.23 10.98 7.84
CA GLN A 158 -24.59 9.98 8.85
C GLN A 158 -24.89 8.62 8.21
N GLU A 159 -25.59 8.61 7.07
CA GLU A 159 -25.83 7.39 6.30
C GLU A 159 -24.54 6.86 5.68
N ALA A 160 -23.67 7.76 5.19
CA ALA A 160 -22.35 7.37 4.70
C ALA A 160 -21.50 6.67 5.78
N VAL A 161 -21.55 7.16 7.02
CA VAL A 161 -20.90 6.53 8.18
C VAL A 161 -21.44 5.12 8.42
N LYS A 162 -22.76 4.93 8.41
CA LYS A 162 -23.37 3.59 8.59
C LYS A 162 -22.86 2.60 7.54
N ILE A 163 -22.74 3.04 6.29
CA ILE A 163 -22.20 2.19 5.21
C ILE A 163 -20.74 1.82 5.51
N ILE A 164 -19.88 2.79 5.83
CA ILE A 164 -18.45 2.53 6.13
C ILE A 164 -18.30 1.58 7.32
N GLU A 165 -19.13 1.73 8.34
CA GLU A 165 -19.09 0.91 9.55
C GLU A 165 -19.39 -0.58 9.30
N ASN A 166 -20.09 -0.92 8.22
CA ASN A 166 -20.30 -2.31 7.80
C ASN A 166 -19.02 -2.96 7.25
N TYR A 167 -17.95 -2.20 7.00
CA TYR A 167 -16.66 -2.68 6.47
C TYR A 167 -15.50 -2.55 7.47
N LYS A 168 -15.78 -2.43 8.78
CA LYS A 168 -14.78 -2.20 9.85
C LYS A 168 -13.52 -3.09 9.75
N GLU A 169 -13.66 -4.32 9.25
CA GLU A 169 -12.56 -5.28 9.12
C GLU A 169 -11.78 -5.19 7.79
N ASN A 170 -12.32 -4.49 6.78
CA ASN A 170 -11.81 -4.49 5.40
C ASN A 170 -11.89 -3.10 4.72
N HIS A 171 -11.51 -2.04 5.43
CA HIS A 171 -11.49 -0.67 4.89
C HIS A 171 -10.64 -0.50 3.61
N LEU A 172 -9.71 -1.43 3.33
CA LEU A 172 -8.88 -1.42 2.12
C LEU A 172 -9.73 -1.39 0.84
N HIS A 173 -10.85 -2.13 0.81
CA HIS A 173 -11.71 -2.22 -0.37
C HIS A 173 -12.60 -0.98 -0.58
N ILE A 174 -12.75 -0.15 0.44
CA ILE A 174 -13.56 1.08 0.42
C ILE A 174 -12.73 2.34 0.70
N ARG A 175 -11.44 2.30 0.33
CA ARG A 175 -10.49 3.40 0.54
C ARG A 175 -11.01 4.75 0.06
N ASP A 176 -11.62 4.77 -1.13
CA ASP A 176 -12.16 6.01 -1.69
C ASP A 176 -13.39 6.49 -0.94
N ALA A 177 -14.26 5.59 -0.48
CA ALA A 177 -15.40 5.92 0.37
C ALA A 177 -14.95 6.63 1.65
N VAL A 178 -14.00 6.04 2.37
CA VAL A 178 -13.44 6.61 3.60
C VAL A 178 -12.77 7.95 3.31
N SER A 179 -12.04 8.05 2.19
CA SER A 179 -11.39 9.30 1.78
C SER A 179 -12.40 10.41 1.46
N ASN A 180 -13.54 10.09 0.83
CA ASN A 180 -14.60 11.06 0.55
C ASN A 180 -15.26 11.55 1.84
N LEU A 181 -15.47 10.66 2.80
CA LEU A 181 -15.99 11.03 4.11
C LEU A 181 -15.02 11.94 4.88
N ILE A 182 -13.71 11.65 4.83
CA ILE A 182 -12.66 12.50 5.42
C ILE A 182 -12.69 13.90 4.79
N SER A 183 -12.73 13.97 3.45
CA SER A 183 -12.84 15.23 2.72
C SER A 183 -14.05 16.04 3.17
N TYR A 184 -15.23 15.41 3.17
CA TYR A 184 -16.47 16.04 3.60
C TYR A 184 -16.35 16.64 5.01
N PHE A 185 -15.79 15.90 5.97
CA PHE A 185 -15.65 16.41 7.33
C PHE A 185 -14.75 17.63 7.43
N TYR A 186 -13.59 17.63 6.78
CA TYR A 186 -12.68 18.79 6.83
C TYR A 186 -13.23 20.00 6.07
N GLU A 187 -13.91 19.79 4.95
CA GLU A 187 -14.55 20.85 4.18
C GLU A 187 -15.66 21.55 4.99
N ASN A 188 -16.40 20.78 5.78
CA ASN A 188 -17.51 21.25 6.62
C ASN A 188 -17.10 21.57 8.08
N GLY A 189 -15.79 21.67 8.38
CA GLY A 189 -15.30 22.07 9.71
C GLY A 189 -15.51 21.05 10.83
N LYS A 190 -15.83 19.79 10.52
CA LYS A 190 -16.03 18.70 11.48
C LYS A 190 -14.69 18.03 11.83
N GLU A 191 -13.77 18.80 12.40
CA GLU A 191 -12.37 18.40 12.60
C GLU A 191 -12.21 17.09 13.39
N ASP A 192 -12.93 16.91 14.50
CA ASP A 192 -12.81 15.69 15.32
C ASP A 192 -13.20 14.41 14.56
N LEU A 193 -14.26 14.48 13.75
CA LEU A 193 -14.68 13.38 12.90
C LEU A 193 -13.67 13.18 11.75
N GLY A 194 -13.24 14.26 11.10
CA GLY A 194 -12.19 14.21 10.08
C GLY A 194 -10.93 13.51 10.58
N ARG A 195 -10.46 13.87 11.78
CA ARG A 195 -9.30 13.26 12.45
C ARG A 195 -9.53 11.80 12.77
N LYS A 196 -10.71 11.43 13.33
CA LYS A 196 -11.05 10.04 13.64
C LYS A 196 -10.93 9.13 12.42
N TYR A 197 -11.53 9.51 11.29
CA TYR A 197 -11.50 8.69 10.08
C TYR A 197 -10.16 8.77 9.35
N LEU A 198 -9.45 9.89 9.42
CA LEU A 198 -8.08 10.01 8.92
C LEU A 198 -7.16 9.00 9.63
N VAL A 199 -7.16 8.97 10.97
CA VAL A 199 -6.36 8.01 11.74
C VAL A 199 -6.76 6.57 11.42
N ALA A 200 -8.06 6.28 11.32
CA ALA A 200 -8.54 4.95 10.92
C ALA A 200 -8.08 4.55 9.51
N SER A 201 -7.99 5.51 8.58
CA SER A 201 -7.50 5.27 7.22
C SER A 201 -5.98 5.08 7.19
N LEU A 202 -5.22 5.86 7.96
CA LEU A 202 -3.75 5.74 8.07
C LEU A 202 -3.30 4.41 8.70
N LYS A 203 -4.16 3.77 9.49
CA LYS A 203 -3.96 2.40 9.96
C LYS A 203 -4.03 1.37 8.83
N THR A 204 -4.57 1.70 7.66
CA THR A 204 -4.53 0.78 6.51
C THR A 204 -3.20 0.90 5.78
N SER A 205 -2.73 -0.18 5.15
CA SER A 205 -1.44 -0.19 4.43
C SER A 205 -1.34 0.83 3.30
N LEU A 206 -2.47 1.31 2.75
CA LEU A 206 -2.52 2.30 1.67
C LEU A 206 -2.71 3.74 2.15
N GLY A 207 -3.19 3.94 3.39
CA GLY A 207 -3.66 5.24 3.84
C GLY A 207 -4.83 5.80 3.00
N PRO A 208 -5.21 7.06 3.20
CA PRO A 208 -6.26 7.71 2.41
C PRO A 208 -5.78 8.06 1.00
N SER A 209 -6.73 8.30 0.10
CA SER A 209 -6.50 8.77 -1.27
C SER A 209 -6.09 10.25 -1.28
N LYS A 210 -5.44 10.71 -2.37
CA LYS A 210 -4.86 12.07 -2.48
C LYS A 210 -5.84 13.18 -2.07
N PHE A 211 -7.06 13.14 -2.58
CA PHE A 211 -8.04 14.20 -2.38
C PHE A 211 -8.45 14.41 -0.90
N ALA A 212 -8.32 13.39 -0.05
CA ALA A 212 -8.50 13.55 1.39
C ALA A 212 -7.39 14.39 2.03
N TYR A 213 -6.14 14.21 1.59
CA TYR A 213 -5.03 15.07 1.99
C TYR A 213 -5.22 16.50 1.46
N ASP A 214 -5.68 16.66 0.22
CA ASP A 214 -5.94 17.99 -0.36
C ASP A 214 -7.00 18.74 0.48
N SER A 215 -8.06 18.03 0.91
CA SER A 215 -9.13 18.61 1.74
C SER A 215 -8.65 18.94 3.16
N TYR A 216 -7.86 18.04 3.76
CA TYR A 216 -7.20 18.29 5.05
C TYR A 216 -6.29 19.51 4.99
N LEU A 217 -5.48 19.64 3.93
CA LEU A 217 -4.55 20.75 3.76
C LEU A 217 -5.27 22.08 3.57
N LYS A 218 -6.33 22.10 2.74
CA LYS A 218 -7.23 23.26 2.60
C LYS A 218 -7.82 23.67 3.94
N HIS A 219 -8.21 22.70 4.78
CA HIS A 219 -8.70 22.97 6.13
C HIS A 219 -7.61 23.55 7.03
N CYS A 220 -6.39 22.99 7.01
CA CYS A 220 -5.26 23.50 7.79
C CYS A 220 -4.94 24.96 7.45
N LEU A 221 -4.98 25.33 6.17
CA LEU A 221 -4.69 26.69 5.69
C LEU A 221 -5.70 27.75 6.13
N LYS A 222 -6.90 27.36 6.58
CA LYS A 222 -7.92 28.31 7.08
C LYS A 222 -7.53 28.93 8.43
N GLU A 223 -6.78 28.21 9.27
CA GLU A 223 -6.34 28.66 10.60
C GLU A 223 -4.81 28.64 10.65
N LYS A 224 -4.18 29.74 10.23
CA LYS A 224 -2.71 29.86 10.13
C LYS A 224 -2.00 29.51 11.44
N ASP A 225 -2.56 29.89 12.59
CA ASP A 225 -1.96 29.66 13.90
C ASP A 225 -1.86 28.17 14.26
N LYS A 226 -2.77 27.34 13.75
CA LYS A 226 -2.77 25.88 13.96
C LYS A 226 -2.13 25.09 12.83
N PHE A 227 -1.71 25.75 11.74
CA PHE A 227 -1.17 25.09 10.56
C PHE A 227 0.03 24.21 10.91
N ASN A 228 1.02 24.77 11.62
CA ASN A 228 2.25 24.05 11.98
C ASN A 228 1.93 22.81 12.81
N GLU A 229 1.14 22.96 13.87
CA GLU A 229 0.73 21.86 14.75
C GLU A 229 0.02 20.74 13.97
N ARG A 230 -0.91 21.10 13.08
CA ARG A 230 -1.65 20.13 12.26
C ARG A 230 -0.72 19.35 11.32
N ILE A 231 0.18 20.03 10.61
CA ILE A 231 1.14 19.36 9.72
C ILE A 231 2.11 18.46 10.52
N GLU A 232 2.62 18.93 11.65
CA GLU A 232 3.47 18.10 12.52
C GLU A 232 2.72 16.85 13.00
N ASN A 233 1.47 17.00 13.43
CA ASN A 233 0.61 15.87 13.83
C ASN A 233 0.43 14.86 12.69
N LEU A 234 0.27 15.31 11.44
CA LEU A 234 0.21 14.42 10.29
C LEU A 234 1.53 13.64 10.12
N PHE A 235 2.68 14.31 10.22
CA PHE A 235 3.99 13.66 10.13
C PHE A 235 4.25 12.67 11.26
N ILE A 236 3.80 12.97 12.48
CA ILE A 236 3.81 12.03 13.61
C ILE A 236 2.98 10.78 13.27
N LEU A 237 1.78 10.95 12.71
CA LEU A 237 0.93 9.81 12.33
C LEU A 237 1.55 8.97 11.20
N TRP A 238 2.19 9.60 10.21
CA TRP A 238 2.93 8.88 9.17
C TRP A 238 4.11 8.08 9.73
N ASN A 239 4.87 8.64 10.67
CA ASN A 239 5.90 7.89 11.39
C ASN A 239 5.27 6.73 12.18
N LYS A 240 4.23 6.99 12.98
CA LYS A 240 3.60 6.00 13.85
C LYS A 240 3.11 4.76 13.09
N TYR A 241 2.51 4.96 11.91
CA TYR A 241 1.98 3.88 11.08
C TYR A 241 2.92 3.45 9.95
N GLY A 242 4.15 3.96 9.92
CA GLY A 242 5.17 3.59 8.92
C GLY A 242 4.75 3.85 7.47
N LEU A 243 3.93 4.88 7.26
CA LEU A 243 3.42 5.25 5.95
C LEU A 243 4.42 6.11 5.20
N LYS A 244 4.48 5.88 3.88
CA LYS A 244 5.23 6.70 2.93
C LYS A 244 4.23 7.35 1.99
N PRO A 245 4.04 8.68 2.06
CA PRO A 245 3.15 9.37 1.15
C PRO A 245 3.64 9.23 -0.31
N VAL A 246 2.70 9.26 -1.24
CA VAL A 246 3.04 9.38 -2.66
C VAL A 246 3.63 10.76 -2.94
N GLN A 247 4.56 10.86 -3.89
CA GLN A 247 5.30 12.08 -4.20
C GLN A 247 4.38 13.31 -4.35
N ARG A 248 3.25 13.16 -5.05
CA ARG A 248 2.30 14.26 -5.24
C ARG A 248 1.71 14.79 -3.94
N VAL A 249 1.40 13.94 -2.97
CA VAL A 249 0.92 14.39 -1.65
C VAL A 249 2.00 15.19 -0.94
N VAL A 250 3.25 14.75 -1.00
CA VAL A 250 4.39 15.49 -0.40
C VAL A 250 4.61 16.83 -1.08
N LEU A 251 4.46 16.90 -2.41
CA LEU A 251 4.57 18.15 -3.18
C LEU A 251 3.48 19.16 -2.78
N GLU A 252 2.23 18.74 -2.66
CA GLU A 252 1.13 19.64 -2.23
C GLU A 252 1.38 20.18 -0.81
N ILE A 253 1.77 19.30 0.12
CA ILE A 253 2.10 19.70 1.50
C ILE A 253 3.34 20.62 1.52
N SER A 254 4.37 20.32 0.72
CA SER A 254 5.55 21.18 0.55
C SER A 254 5.17 22.58 0.12
N ASN A 255 4.29 22.72 -0.87
CA ASN A 255 3.83 24.01 -1.36
C ASN A 255 3.11 24.81 -0.27
N ALA A 256 2.18 24.17 0.46
CA ALA A 256 1.47 24.81 1.56
C ALA A 256 2.38 25.17 2.74
N CYS A 257 3.37 24.34 3.07
CA CYS A 257 4.36 24.62 4.09
C CYS A 257 5.25 25.81 3.70
N ASN A 258 5.73 25.88 2.45
CA ASN A 258 6.48 27.04 1.94
C ASN A 258 5.65 28.33 2.01
N GLN A 259 4.36 28.27 1.64
CA GLN A 259 3.43 29.41 1.79
C GLN A 259 3.21 29.82 3.24
N SER A 260 3.37 28.88 4.18
CA SER A 260 3.23 29.10 5.62
C SER A 260 4.57 29.38 6.32
N GLY A 261 5.63 29.69 5.56
CA GLY A 261 6.92 30.15 6.08
C GLY A 261 7.93 29.05 6.42
N TRP A 262 7.63 27.78 6.12
CA TRP A 262 8.62 26.70 6.22
C TRP A 262 9.62 26.80 5.07
N SER A 263 10.80 26.22 5.23
CA SER A 263 11.75 26.00 4.14
C SER A 263 11.74 24.51 3.77
N VAL A 264 11.15 24.19 2.63
CA VAL A 264 11.00 22.80 2.17
C VAL A 264 11.84 22.57 0.91
N VAL A 265 12.75 21.59 0.97
CA VAL A 265 13.70 21.30 -0.12
C VAL A 265 13.80 19.78 -0.34
N PRO A 266 13.72 19.27 -1.58
CA PRO A 266 14.11 17.90 -1.90
C PRO A 266 15.55 17.64 -1.45
N THR A 267 15.84 16.48 -0.87
CA THR A 267 17.16 16.18 -0.32
C THR A 267 17.61 14.77 -0.69
N THR A 268 18.91 14.53 -0.51
CA THR A 268 19.47 13.19 -0.51
C THR A 268 19.87 12.80 0.91
N ILE A 269 19.60 11.55 1.30
CA ILE A 269 20.11 10.96 2.54
C ILE A 269 21.25 10.01 2.18
N SER A 270 22.45 10.28 2.68
CA SER A 270 23.62 9.43 2.49
C SER A 270 24.25 9.13 3.85
N ARG A 271 24.51 7.85 4.15
CA ARG A 271 25.01 7.41 5.47
C ARG A 271 24.18 8.00 6.63
N SER A 272 22.86 7.93 6.48
CA SER A 272 21.88 8.53 7.40
C SER A 272 22.02 10.04 7.61
N THR A 273 22.72 10.76 6.75
CA THR A 273 22.91 12.21 6.87
C THR A 273 22.15 12.94 5.78
N CYS A 274 21.39 13.97 6.17
CA CYS A 274 20.66 14.81 5.23
C CYS A 274 21.59 15.78 4.49
N ALA A 275 21.55 15.80 3.15
CA ALA A 275 22.37 16.69 2.35
C ALA A 275 22.04 18.18 2.55
N VAL A 276 20.80 18.52 2.87
CA VAL A 276 20.33 19.90 3.06
C VAL A 276 20.65 20.43 4.47
N CYS A 277 20.10 19.82 5.52
CA CYS A 277 20.25 20.33 6.89
C CYS A 277 21.49 19.78 7.63
N LYS A 278 22.22 18.83 7.02
CA LYS A 278 23.40 18.14 7.58
C LYS A 278 23.15 17.35 8.86
N GLN A 279 21.89 17.16 9.25
CA GLN A 279 21.56 16.38 10.44
C GLN A 279 21.73 14.88 10.19
N LEU A 280 22.24 14.20 11.21
CA LEU A 280 22.29 12.74 11.29
C LEU A 280 20.90 12.23 11.72
N LEU A 281 20.24 11.55 10.81
CA LEU A 281 18.98 10.85 11.02
C LEU A 281 19.19 9.65 11.93
N ALA A 282 18.19 9.37 12.76
CA ALA A 282 18.24 8.20 13.62
C ALA A 282 18.28 6.93 12.75
N ARG A 283 19.14 5.99 13.11
CA ARG A 283 18.86 4.58 12.78
C ARG A 283 17.51 4.30 13.43
N ASN A 284 16.59 3.69 12.70
CA ASN A 284 15.21 3.46 13.16
C ASN A 284 15.21 2.39 14.28
N ASP A 285 15.88 2.69 15.37
CA ASP A 285 16.07 1.81 16.51
C ASP A 285 14.78 1.87 17.33
N LEU A 286 14.30 0.70 17.69
CA LEU A 286 13.18 0.56 18.59
C LEU A 286 13.66 0.91 20.00
N ASN A 287 12.86 1.67 20.74
CA ASN A 287 13.11 1.75 22.18
C ASN A 287 12.82 0.40 22.85
N ASP A 288 13.26 0.22 24.10
CA ASP A 288 13.15 -1.07 24.79
C ASP A 288 11.70 -1.56 24.93
N GLU A 289 10.74 -0.66 25.14
CA GLU A 289 9.31 -0.99 25.24
C GLU A 289 8.72 -1.41 23.88
N GLU A 290 9.02 -0.65 22.82
CA GLU A 290 8.63 -0.95 21.45
C GLU A 290 9.20 -2.30 21.00
N TYR A 291 10.47 -2.57 21.31
CA TYR A 291 11.14 -3.83 20.99
C TYR A 291 10.49 -4.99 21.75
N GLU A 292 10.27 -4.87 23.05
CA GLU A 292 9.68 -5.95 23.85
C GLU A 292 8.24 -6.24 23.43
N ARG A 293 7.44 -5.21 23.12
CA ARG A 293 6.09 -5.38 22.53
C ARG A 293 6.16 -6.16 21.23
N LEU A 294 7.04 -5.77 20.30
CA LEU A 294 7.20 -6.45 19.01
C LEU A 294 7.66 -7.91 19.21
N ARG A 295 8.65 -8.13 20.08
CA ARG A 295 9.21 -9.44 20.41
C ARG A 295 8.14 -10.38 20.96
N GLN A 296 7.38 -9.96 21.97
CA GLN A 296 6.37 -10.81 22.60
C GLN A 296 5.29 -11.23 21.61
N VAL A 297 4.75 -10.29 20.83
CA VAL A 297 3.70 -10.61 19.86
C VAL A 297 4.25 -11.49 18.73
N THR A 298 5.46 -11.20 18.24
CA THR A 298 6.07 -11.98 17.17
C THR A 298 6.35 -13.40 17.62
N LEU A 299 7.01 -13.61 18.77
CA LEU A 299 7.29 -14.95 19.29
C LEU A 299 6.00 -15.73 19.56
N LYS A 300 4.99 -15.10 20.19
CA LYS A 300 3.69 -15.72 20.42
C LYS A 300 3.07 -16.21 19.11
N LYS A 301 2.99 -15.34 18.09
CA LYS A 301 2.40 -15.68 16.79
C LYS A 301 3.19 -16.72 16.01
N LEU A 302 4.53 -16.63 16.01
CA LEU A 302 5.37 -17.63 15.35
C LEU A 302 5.09 -19.01 15.94
N ILE A 303 5.03 -19.12 17.27
CA ILE A 303 4.74 -20.39 17.95
C ILE A 303 3.28 -20.81 17.73
N SER A 304 2.28 -19.95 17.97
CA SER A 304 0.86 -20.35 18.03
C SER A 304 0.17 -20.50 16.67
N GLU A 305 0.58 -19.71 15.67
CA GLU A 305 -0.15 -19.59 14.38
C GLU A 305 0.76 -19.76 13.15
N GLY A 306 2.06 -19.48 13.26
CA GLY A 306 2.97 -19.47 12.11
C GLY A 306 3.61 -20.83 11.82
N MET A 307 4.19 -21.44 12.85
CA MET A 307 5.05 -22.60 12.74
C MET A 307 4.29 -23.89 12.40
N TYR A 308 3.14 -24.16 13.05
CA TYR A 308 2.37 -25.39 12.87
C TYR A 308 1.78 -25.61 11.47
N TYR A 309 1.71 -24.58 10.62
CA TYR A 309 1.20 -24.67 9.24
C TYR A 309 2.30 -24.70 8.17
N VAL A 310 3.57 -24.50 8.55
CA VAL A 310 4.68 -24.33 7.58
C VAL A 310 5.81 -25.34 7.76
N THR A 311 5.78 -26.15 8.83
CA THR A 311 6.74 -27.20 9.12
C THR A 311 6.15 -28.25 10.09
N ASP A 312 6.87 -29.36 10.31
CA ASP A 312 6.55 -30.41 11.26
C ASP A 312 6.69 -29.91 12.73
N PRO A 313 5.69 -30.15 13.61
CA PRO A 313 5.75 -29.79 15.03
C PRO A 313 7.03 -30.23 15.76
N LYS A 314 7.61 -31.37 15.39
CA LYS A 314 8.86 -31.88 15.97
C LYS A 314 10.07 -31.08 15.50
N GLU A 315 10.11 -30.63 14.24
CA GLU A 315 11.17 -29.75 13.73
C GLU A 315 11.19 -28.44 14.53
N ILE A 316 10.01 -27.86 14.80
CA ILE A 316 9.86 -26.65 15.62
C ILE A 316 10.35 -26.89 17.05
N GLN A 317 9.87 -27.94 17.71
CA GLN A 317 10.27 -28.23 19.08
C GLN A 317 11.78 -28.53 19.20
N HIS A 318 12.36 -29.16 18.19
CA HIS A 318 13.80 -29.36 18.13
C HIS A 318 14.53 -28.03 17.98
N TYR A 319 14.05 -27.16 17.09
CA TYR A 319 14.61 -25.84 16.86
C TYR A 319 14.52 -24.92 18.08
N VAL A 320 13.36 -24.81 18.70
CA VAL A 320 13.15 -24.02 19.93
C VAL A 320 14.14 -24.44 21.01
N ARG A 321 14.26 -25.75 21.28
CA ARG A 321 15.24 -26.28 22.24
C ARG A 321 16.68 -25.97 21.83
N TYR A 322 16.99 -26.08 20.55
CA TYR A 322 18.32 -25.79 20.00
C TYR A 322 18.73 -24.33 20.25
N ILE A 323 17.79 -23.39 20.07
CA ILE A 323 18.01 -21.95 20.29
C ILE A 323 18.09 -21.65 21.78
N ASP A 324 17.17 -22.17 22.59
CA ASP A 324 17.14 -21.87 24.04
C ASP A 324 18.41 -22.31 24.77
N GLN A 325 19.04 -23.40 24.32
CA GLN A 325 20.31 -23.91 24.88
C GLN A 325 21.54 -23.10 24.46
N ARG A 326 21.45 -22.30 23.38
CA ARG A 326 22.61 -21.65 22.76
C ARG A 326 22.50 -20.13 22.65
N LYS A 327 21.32 -19.54 22.81
CA LYS A 327 21.16 -18.09 22.82
C LYS A 327 22.02 -17.44 23.94
N PRO A 328 22.43 -16.18 23.81
CA PRO A 328 22.16 -15.27 22.69
C PRO A 328 23.10 -15.49 21.50
N TYR A 329 22.63 -15.23 20.29
CA TYR A 329 23.45 -15.06 19.09
C TYR A 329 23.60 -13.58 18.76
N ASP A 330 24.78 -13.16 18.29
CA ASP A 330 24.99 -11.80 17.80
C ASP A 330 24.49 -11.64 16.35
N VAL A 331 24.70 -12.67 15.53
CA VAL A 331 24.47 -12.63 14.08
C VAL A 331 23.72 -13.88 13.63
N ILE A 332 22.63 -13.68 12.91
CA ILE A 332 21.86 -14.74 12.26
C ILE A 332 21.99 -14.59 10.76
N VAL A 333 22.34 -15.69 10.10
CA VAL A 333 22.62 -15.72 8.68
C VAL A 333 21.60 -16.59 7.97
N ASP A 334 20.90 -16.01 7.00
CA ASP A 334 20.07 -16.74 6.04
C ASP A 334 20.96 -17.41 5.00
N GLY A 335 21.31 -18.65 5.28
CA GLY A 335 22.26 -19.44 4.51
C GLY A 335 21.82 -19.67 3.07
N LEU A 336 20.51 -19.76 2.79
CA LEU A 336 20.02 -19.94 1.42
C LEU A 336 19.98 -18.65 0.64
N ASN A 337 19.53 -17.57 1.28
CA ASN A 337 19.38 -16.31 0.61
C ASN A 337 20.74 -15.74 0.18
N ILE A 338 21.75 -15.82 1.04
CA ILE A 338 23.13 -15.44 0.67
C ILE A 338 23.69 -16.37 -0.42
N PHE A 339 23.33 -17.65 -0.37
CA PHE A 339 23.79 -18.65 -1.33
C PHE A 339 23.15 -18.58 -2.73
N TYR A 340 21.99 -17.94 -2.90
CA TYR A 340 21.36 -17.77 -4.22
C TYR A 340 21.34 -16.31 -4.69
N SER A 341 22.14 -15.48 -4.04
CA SER A 341 21.95 -14.05 -3.99
C SER A 341 22.32 -13.32 -5.29
N ASN A 342 23.09 -13.94 -6.20
CA ASN A 342 23.59 -13.32 -7.44
C ASN A 342 23.30 -14.09 -8.74
N ARG A 343 22.29 -14.96 -8.76
CA ARG A 343 21.84 -15.61 -10.01
C ARG A 343 21.39 -14.64 -11.12
N GLY A 344 21.11 -13.37 -10.81
CA GLY A 344 20.66 -12.36 -11.77
C GLY A 344 21.71 -11.39 -12.34
N ILE A 345 22.88 -11.23 -11.71
CA ILE A 345 23.84 -10.15 -12.10
C ILE A 345 24.82 -10.61 -13.19
N VAL A 346 25.16 -11.89 -13.25
CA VAL A 346 26.13 -12.42 -14.25
C VAL A 346 25.46 -12.72 -15.59
N ALA A 347 24.16 -12.44 -15.76
CA ALA A 347 23.46 -12.65 -17.02
C ALA A 347 23.78 -11.60 -18.11
N VAL A 348 24.48 -10.49 -17.80
CA VAL A 348 24.57 -9.34 -18.73
C VAL A 348 25.99 -8.95 -19.17
N SER A 349 27.06 -9.55 -18.65
CA SER A 349 28.40 -9.22 -19.16
C SER A 349 29.27 -10.47 -19.28
N ASP A 350 29.56 -10.81 -20.54
CA ASP A 350 30.49 -11.83 -21.01
C ASP A 350 29.92 -13.25 -21.20
N ARG A 351 29.87 -13.70 -22.47
CA ARG A 351 29.40 -15.03 -22.91
C ARG A 351 30.25 -16.18 -22.33
N ARG A 352 31.40 -15.90 -21.71
CA ARG A 352 32.35 -16.87 -21.15
C ARG A 352 31.99 -17.40 -19.75
N TRP A 353 31.05 -16.79 -19.04
CA TRP A 353 30.71 -17.14 -17.64
C TRP A 353 29.29 -17.72 -17.47
N LYS A 354 28.85 -18.52 -18.44
CA LYS A 354 27.52 -19.18 -18.43
C LYS A 354 27.45 -20.50 -17.65
N ASN A 355 28.49 -20.87 -16.90
CA ASN A 355 28.49 -22.18 -16.22
C ASN A 355 27.87 -22.06 -14.82
N PHE A 356 26.88 -22.90 -14.51
CA PHE A 356 26.24 -23.01 -13.19
C PHE A 356 27.24 -23.08 -12.01
N PHE A 357 28.44 -23.64 -12.25
CA PHE A 357 29.55 -23.70 -11.30
C PHE A 357 30.10 -22.33 -10.87
N SER A 358 30.19 -21.33 -11.76
CA SER A 358 30.75 -20.01 -11.38
C SER A 358 29.82 -19.23 -10.45
N TYR A 359 28.50 -19.35 -10.64
CA TYR A 359 27.48 -18.80 -9.73
C TYR A 359 27.56 -19.45 -8.34
N LEU A 360 27.68 -20.78 -8.31
CA LEU A 360 27.79 -21.56 -7.08
C LEU A 360 29.03 -21.14 -6.27
N ILE A 361 30.15 -20.91 -6.96
CA ILE A 361 31.42 -20.48 -6.35
C ILE A 361 31.28 -19.07 -5.75
N PHE A 362 30.72 -18.11 -6.49
CA PHE A 362 30.61 -16.72 -6.03
C PHE A 362 29.66 -16.56 -4.83
N ASP A 363 28.52 -17.24 -4.85
CA ASP A 363 27.57 -17.18 -3.75
C ASP A 363 28.09 -17.93 -2.49
N THR A 364 28.88 -19.00 -2.69
CA THR A 364 29.61 -19.66 -1.58
C THR A 364 30.64 -18.74 -0.94
N PHE A 365 31.36 -17.93 -1.73
CA PHE A 365 32.34 -16.97 -1.21
C PHE A 365 31.69 -15.90 -0.32
N GLN A 366 30.53 -15.35 -0.70
CA GLN A 366 29.86 -14.35 0.13
C GLN A 366 29.44 -14.88 1.50
N LEU A 367 28.92 -16.11 1.57
CA LEU A 367 28.57 -16.74 2.83
C LEU A 367 29.80 -16.96 3.71
N VAL A 368 30.87 -17.51 3.12
CA VAL A 368 32.15 -17.76 3.81
C VAL A 368 32.77 -16.47 4.34
N ASP A 369 32.84 -15.43 3.51
CA ASP A 369 33.43 -14.14 3.89
C ASP A 369 32.64 -13.44 4.98
N SER A 370 31.31 -13.51 4.93
CA SER A 370 30.44 -12.97 5.98
C SER A 370 30.72 -13.67 7.32
N ILE A 371 30.75 -14.99 7.33
CA ILE A 371 31.02 -15.78 8.55
C ILE A 371 32.43 -15.46 9.09
N LYS A 372 33.45 -15.47 8.22
CA LYS A 372 34.83 -15.14 8.61
C LYS A 372 34.96 -13.73 9.15
N TYR A 373 34.29 -12.76 8.54
CA TYR A 373 34.26 -11.38 9.01
C TYR A 373 33.74 -11.30 10.45
N TYR A 374 32.52 -11.77 10.72
CA TYR A 374 31.94 -11.68 12.06
C TYR A 374 32.69 -12.52 13.10
N LYS A 375 33.22 -13.67 12.70
CA LYS A 375 34.02 -14.51 13.58
C LYS A 375 35.31 -13.81 14.03
N ARG A 376 35.99 -13.08 13.14
CA ARG A 376 37.18 -12.26 13.48
C ARG A 376 36.86 -11.20 14.53
N TRP A 377 35.64 -10.68 14.54
CA TRP A 377 35.14 -9.73 15.54
C TRP A 377 34.58 -10.40 16.81
N GLY A 378 34.81 -11.70 17.01
CA GLY A 378 34.38 -12.43 18.20
C GLY A 378 32.88 -12.66 18.31
N LYS A 379 32.11 -12.46 17.24
CA LYS A 379 30.65 -12.60 17.23
C LYS A 379 30.22 -14.06 17.22
N LYS A 380 29.15 -14.38 17.95
CA LYS A 380 28.49 -15.68 17.91
C LYS A 380 27.46 -15.72 16.79
N ILE A 381 27.64 -16.66 15.86
CA ILE A 381 26.93 -16.71 14.58
C ILE A 381 26.06 -17.96 14.53
N LEU A 382 24.80 -17.80 14.11
CA LEU A 382 23.92 -18.90 13.71
C LEU A 382 23.65 -18.82 12.21
N VAL A 383 23.94 -19.89 11.48
CA VAL A 383 23.54 -20.06 10.08
C VAL A 383 22.32 -20.97 10.02
N ILE A 384 21.23 -20.45 9.46
CA ILE A 384 20.02 -21.22 9.18
C ILE A 384 19.98 -21.50 7.69
N GLY A 385 19.75 -22.74 7.30
CA GLY A 385 19.50 -23.05 5.90
C GLY A 385 18.82 -24.40 5.75
N ARG A 386 18.58 -24.80 4.51
CA ARG A 386 17.96 -26.10 4.23
C ARG A 386 18.94 -27.27 4.23
N TYR A 387 18.46 -28.49 4.41
CA TYR A 387 19.32 -29.69 4.43
C TYR A 387 20.24 -29.83 3.23
N HIS A 388 19.83 -29.40 2.03
CA HIS A 388 20.71 -29.44 0.86
C HIS A 388 21.98 -28.58 1.03
N LEU A 389 21.92 -27.50 1.81
CA LEU A 389 23.07 -26.64 2.13
C LEU A 389 24.10 -27.39 3.00
N LYS A 390 23.66 -28.32 3.86
CA LYS A 390 24.51 -29.07 4.79
C LYS A 390 25.67 -29.79 4.09
N LYS A 391 25.39 -30.47 2.98
CA LYS A 391 26.41 -31.21 2.21
C LYS A 391 27.49 -30.28 1.66
N MET A 392 27.14 -29.03 1.37
CA MET A 392 28.06 -28.03 0.85
C MET A 392 28.89 -27.39 1.94
N ILE A 393 28.28 -26.94 3.04
CA ILE A 393 28.98 -26.39 4.21
C ILE A 393 30.00 -27.39 4.76
N MET A 394 29.67 -28.68 4.73
CA MET A 394 30.60 -29.74 5.14
C MET A 394 31.92 -29.74 4.35
N ARG A 395 31.96 -29.18 3.14
CA ARG A 395 33.18 -29.10 2.31
C ARG A 395 33.95 -27.78 2.48
N LEU A 396 33.48 -26.88 3.32
CA LEU A 396 34.05 -25.55 3.51
C LEU A 396 34.74 -25.41 4.85
N ASP A 397 35.79 -24.60 4.88
CA ASP A 397 36.56 -24.26 6.08
C ASP A 397 35.87 -23.16 6.91
N ILE A 398 34.61 -23.42 7.28
CA ILE A 398 33.78 -22.55 8.14
C ILE A 398 32.97 -23.36 9.15
N ARG A 399 33.10 -24.69 9.16
CA ARG A 399 32.25 -25.60 9.94
C ARG A 399 32.28 -25.31 11.44
N ASP A 400 33.42 -24.92 11.98
CA ASP A 400 33.61 -24.64 13.41
C ASP A 400 33.57 -23.12 13.71
N MET A 401 33.26 -22.30 12.70
CA MET A 401 33.20 -20.85 12.83
C MET A 401 31.81 -20.33 13.24
N ALA A 402 30.76 -21.14 13.08
CA ALA A 402 29.38 -20.78 13.40
C ALA A 402 28.59 -22.01 13.89
N ASP A 403 27.47 -21.76 14.55
CA ASP A 403 26.45 -22.77 14.78
C ASP A 403 25.58 -22.91 13.52
N TYR A 404 25.15 -24.13 13.20
CA TYR A 404 24.36 -24.42 12.01
C TYR A 404 23.07 -25.15 12.39
N PHE A 405 21.93 -24.65 11.92
CA PHE A 405 20.65 -25.33 12.00
C PHE A 405 20.08 -25.55 10.60
N TYR A 406 19.69 -26.79 10.31
CA TYR A 406 19.17 -27.17 9.00
C TYR A 406 17.69 -27.54 9.09
N VAL A 407 16.86 -26.86 8.28
CA VAL A 407 15.43 -27.13 8.15
C VAL A 407 15.13 -27.99 6.92
N HIS A 408 13.95 -28.65 6.92
CA HIS A 408 13.46 -29.38 5.75
C HIS A 408 13.36 -28.52 4.50
N ASP A 409 13.62 -29.11 3.32
CA ASP A 409 13.67 -28.37 2.06
C ASP A 409 12.33 -27.70 1.67
N TRP A 410 11.22 -28.18 2.23
CA TRP A 410 9.86 -27.68 2.04
C TRP A 410 9.43 -26.68 3.12
N SER A 411 10.17 -26.58 4.23
CA SER A 411 9.90 -25.63 5.31
C SER A 411 10.09 -24.19 4.85
N LYS A 412 9.39 -23.26 5.50
CA LYS A 412 9.60 -21.82 5.28
C LYS A 412 10.64 -21.28 6.26
N ASP A 413 11.84 -21.00 5.77
CA ASP A 413 13.02 -20.58 6.54
C ASP A 413 12.83 -19.24 7.29
N ASP A 414 12.04 -18.31 6.75
CA ASP A 414 11.77 -16.98 7.34
C ASP A 414 11.31 -17.04 8.82
N VAL A 415 10.49 -18.03 9.17
CA VAL A 415 9.95 -18.21 10.52
C VAL A 415 11.06 -18.57 11.52
N PHE A 416 12.01 -19.38 11.08
CA PHE A 416 13.14 -19.80 11.89
C PHE A 416 14.09 -18.64 12.14
N LEU A 417 14.39 -17.85 11.09
CA LEU A 417 15.20 -16.64 11.18
C LEU A 417 14.63 -15.64 12.19
N LEU A 418 13.34 -15.32 12.05
CA LEU A 418 12.65 -14.39 12.96
C LEU A 418 12.64 -14.90 14.41
N TYR A 419 12.36 -16.18 14.61
CA TYR A 419 12.35 -16.77 15.96
C TYR A 419 13.72 -16.68 16.62
N ALA A 420 14.81 -17.04 15.93
CA ALA A 420 16.16 -16.93 16.50
C ALA A 420 16.52 -15.48 16.82
N ALA A 421 16.13 -14.53 15.96
CA ALA A 421 16.48 -13.13 16.15
C ALA A 421 15.79 -12.55 17.40
N PHE A 422 14.47 -12.69 17.49
CA PHE A 422 13.71 -12.20 18.64
C PHE A 422 14.01 -12.98 19.93
N SER A 423 14.49 -14.23 19.84
CA SER A 423 14.92 -15.00 21.01
C SER A 423 16.32 -14.62 21.50
N SER A 424 17.17 -14.08 20.64
CA SER A 424 18.58 -13.76 20.95
C SER A 424 18.79 -12.36 21.52
N GLY A 425 17.80 -11.47 21.39
CA GLY A 425 17.80 -10.15 22.03
C GLY A 425 17.93 -9.00 21.04
N LYS A 426 17.76 -7.77 21.53
CA LYS A 426 17.63 -6.57 20.70
C LYS A 426 18.85 -6.29 19.83
N ASP A 427 20.06 -6.62 20.28
CA ASP A 427 21.29 -6.32 19.54
C ASP A 427 21.62 -7.33 18.43
N THR A 428 20.74 -8.32 18.21
CA THR A 428 20.94 -9.38 17.20
C THR A 428 20.72 -8.83 15.80
N VAL A 429 21.68 -9.05 14.90
CA VAL A 429 21.55 -8.69 13.48
C VAL A 429 21.22 -9.90 12.61
N VAL A 430 20.46 -9.68 11.55
CA VAL A 430 20.05 -10.68 10.56
C VAL A 430 20.64 -10.33 9.21
N ILE A 431 21.28 -11.30 8.56
CA ILE A 431 21.84 -11.14 7.21
C ILE A 431 20.97 -11.93 6.23
N SER A 432 20.16 -11.23 5.44
CA SER A 432 19.30 -11.80 4.41
C SER A 432 18.86 -10.73 3.41
N LYS A 433 18.74 -11.08 2.12
CA LYS A 433 18.06 -10.25 1.10
C LYS A 433 16.55 -10.46 1.08
N ASP A 434 15.99 -11.46 1.78
CA ASP A 434 14.54 -11.66 1.85
C ASP A 434 13.93 -10.63 2.80
N LEU A 435 12.91 -9.92 2.34
CA LEU A 435 12.21 -8.91 3.13
C LEU A 435 11.16 -9.53 4.06
N MET A 436 11.10 -10.87 4.16
CA MET A 436 10.25 -11.66 5.05
C MET A 436 8.77 -11.24 4.92
N ARG A 437 8.35 -10.94 3.69
CA ARG A 437 7.08 -10.25 3.39
C ARG A 437 5.86 -11.07 3.77
N GLN A 438 5.99 -12.40 3.79
CA GLN A 438 4.89 -13.30 4.11
C GLN A 438 4.46 -13.21 5.58
N HIS A 439 5.36 -12.77 6.47
CA HIS A 439 5.07 -12.61 7.90
C HIS A 439 4.45 -11.25 8.26
N LYS A 440 4.54 -10.26 7.37
CA LYS A 440 3.79 -8.99 7.49
C LYS A 440 2.29 -9.24 7.54
N PHE A 441 1.79 -10.20 6.74
CA PHE A 441 0.36 -10.55 6.72
C PHE A 441 -0.15 -11.20 8.01
N ALA A 442 0.74 -11.79 8.83
CA ALA A 442 0.37 -12.32 10.14
C ALA A 442 0.17 -11.19 11.18
N MET A 443 0.75 -10.02 10.95
CA MET A 443 0.58 -8.84 11.80
C MET A 443 -0.62 -8.00 11.30
N LYS A 444 -1.84 -8.40 11.66
CA LYS A 444 -3.07 -7.61 11.40
C LYS A 444 -3.11 -6.26 12.15
N ASP A 445 -2.09 -5.94 12.95
CA ASP A 445 -1.97 -4.67 13.68
C ASP A 445 -0.98 -3.74 12.92
N PRO A 446 -1.45 -2.60 12.42
CA PRO A 446 -0.63 -1.62 11.68
C PRO A 446 0.52 -1.03 12.50
N GLU A 447 0.35 -0.89 13.82
CA GLU A 447 1.43 -0.40 14.67
C GLU A 447 2.52 -1.46 14.78
N LEU A 448 2.17 -2.73 14.93
CA LEU A 448 3.15 -3.82 14.93
C LEU A 448 3.84 -3.97 13.58
N ASP A 449 3.14 -3.80 12.45
CA ASP A 449 3.76 -3.77 11.12
C ASP A 449 4.76 -2.61 10.99
N ALA A 450 4.44 -1.42 11.54
CA ALA A 450 5.38 -0.30 11.60
C ALA A 450 6.61 -0.61 12.48
N LEU A 451 6.42 -1.21 13.66
CA LEU A 451 7.53 -1.63 14.53
C LEU A 451 8.39 -2.70 13.86
N PHE A 452 7.79 -3.67 13.18
CA PHE A 452 8.52 -4.69 12.43
C PHE A 452 9.34 -4.07 11.30
N LYS A 453 8.79 -3.10 10.57
CA LYS A 453 9.52 -2.34 9.55
C LYS A 453 10.71 -1.56 10.13
N LYS A 454 10.55 -0.93 11.30
CA LYS A 454 11.65 -0.29 12.05
C LYS A 454 12.73 -1.31 12.41
N TRP A 455 12.35 -2.44 13.02
CA TRP A 455 13.26 -3.53 13.35
C TRP A 455 14.04 -4.01 12.13
N GLN A 456 13.36 -4.30 11.01
CA GLN A 456 14.01 -4.70 9.76
C GLN A 456 15.03 -3.64 9.29
N ALA A 457 14.72 -2.35 9.40
CA ALA A 457 15.61 -1.28 8.97
C ALA A 457 16.91 -1.19 9.80
N SER A 458 16.85 -1.50 11.09
CA SER A 458 18.00 -1.41 12.02
C SER A 458 18.77 -2.72 12.18
N HIS A 459 18.11 -3.87 11.95
CA HIS A 459 18.66 -5.19 12.29
C HIS A 459 18.86 -6.10 11.07
N GLN A 460 18.27 -5.79 9.90
CA GLN A 460 18.44 -6.60 8.70
C GLN A 460 19.43 -5.97 7.72
N TYR A 461 20.48 -6.72 7.37
CA TYR A 461 21.53 -6.28 6.45
C TYR A 461 21.59 -7.17 5.20
N THR A 462 21.93 -6.55 4.06
CA THR A 462 22.31 -7.25 2.84
C THR A 462 23.82 -7.15 2.63
N THR A 463 24.44 -8.26 2.20
CA THR A 463 25.86 -8.28 1.85
C THR A 463 26.08 -7.60 0.49
N VAL A 464 27.01 -6.66 0.41
CA VAL A 464 27.51 -6.09 -0.86
C VAL A 464 28.99 -6.39 -0.99
N THR A 465 29.36 -7.09 -2.06
CA THR A 465 30.76 -7.35 -2.41
C THR A 465 31.34 -6.09 -3.05
N LEU A 466 32.39 -5.51 -2.45
CA LEU A 466 33.20 -4.50 -3.14
C LEU A 466 34.16 -5.23 -4.08
N LYS A 467 34.28 -4.75 -5.33
CA LYS A 467 35.28 -5.25 -6.27
C LYS A 467 36.68 -5.02 -5.66
N GLY A 468 37.34 -6.11 -5.25
CA GLY A 468 38.78 -6.16 -4.98
C GLY A 468 39.28 -5.93 -3.55
N SER A 469 38.43 -5.68 -2.54
CA SER A 469 38.93 -5.39 -1.17
C SER A 469 38.08 -5.89 0.01
N GLY A 470 37.04 -6.69 -0.24
CA GLY A 470 36.28 -7.39 0.81
C GLY A 470 34.77 -7.17 0.74
N THR A 471 34.05 -7.88 1.61
CA THR A 471 32.60 -7.76 1.79
C THR A 471 32.31 -6.66 2.81
N GLN A 472 31.57 -5.62 2.40
CA GLN A 472 31.04 -4.60 3.32
C GLN A 472 29.53 -4.79 3.45
N LEU A 473 28.97 -4.41 4.60
CA LEU A 473 27.52 -4.32 4.74
C LEU A 473 27.01 -3.19 3.86
N ASP A 474 25.91 -3.42 3.14
CA ASP A 474 25.20 -2.37 2.41
C ASP A 474 24.58 -1.38 3.40
N ASP A 475 25.32 -0.34 3.76
CA ASP A 475 24.84 0.77 4.58
C ASP A 475 24.18 1.88 3.73
N GLN A 476 24.07 1.69 2.41
CA GLN A 476 23.75 2.76 1.48
C GLN A 476 22.28 2.83 1.06
N ILE A 477 21.50 1.76 1.26
CA ILE A 477 20.07 1.73 0.92
C ILE A 477 19.24 1.64 2.20
N GLN A 478 18.46 2.70 2.48
CA GLN A 478 17.55 2.68 3.62
C GLN A 478 16.34 1.78 3.33
N VAL A 479 16.35 0.60 3.96
CA VAL A 479 15.21 -0.30 4.02
C VAL A 479 14.18 0.29 4.99
N ASN A 480 12.92 0.31 4.57
CA ASN A 480 11.76 0.81 5.32
C ASN A 480 11.92 2.23 5.87
N ALA A 481 12.46 3.17 5.08
CA ALA A 481 12.50 4.59 5.43
C ALA A 481 11.16 5.10 6.00
N MET A 482 11.22 5.92 7.05
CA MET A 482 10.08 6.50 7.74
C MET A 482 10.25 8.00 7.89
N VAL A 483 9.15 8.70 8.11
CA VAL A 483 9.19 10.12 8.46
C VAL A 483 9.96 10.30 9.78
N GLN A 484 10.89 11.24 9.85
CA GLN A 484 11.67 11.49 11.06
C GLN A 484 11.73 12.97 11.40
N LYS A 485 11.63 13.30 12.70
CA LYS A 485 11.91 14.65 13.22
C LYS A 485 13.31 14.67 13.83
N LYS A 486 14.09 15.70 13.50
CA LYS A 486 15.33 16.02 14.20
C LYS A 486 15.44 17.53 14.34
N ASN A 487 15.50 18.01 15.59
CA ASN A 487 15.42 19.43 15.92
C ASN A 487 14.19 20.11 15.27
N ASP A 488 14.42 21.16 14.49
CA ASP A 488 13.45 21.95 13.73
C ASP A 488 13.18 21.38 12.31
N CYS A 489 13.73 20.21 11.98
CA CYS A 489 13.63 19.62 10.65
C CYS A 489 12.85 18.29 10.66
N TRP A 490 11.91 18.17 9.74
CA TRP A 490 11.25 16.93 9.38
C TRP A 490 11.84 16.37 8.08
N HIS A 491 12.05 15.07 8.04
CA HIS A 491 12.57 14.34 6.88
C HIS A 491 11.51 13.35 6.44
N VAL A 492 10.94 13.56 5.26
CA VAL A 492 9.81 12.79 4.75
C VAL A 492 10.26 12.01 3.52
N PRO A 493 10.31 10.66 3.57
CA PRO A 493 10.51 9.84 2.39
C PRO A 493 9.21 9.77 1.58
N TYR A 494 9.32 9.61 0.27
CA TYR A 494 8.16 9.45 -0.61
C TYR A 494 8.30 8.26 -1.56
N VAL A 495 7.19 7.89 -2.20
CA VAL A 495 7.16 6.87 -3.26
C VAL A 495 6.57 7.45 -4.55
N ASP A 496 7.07 6.99 -5.69
CA ASP A 496 6.55 7.34 -7.01
C ASP A 496 5.17 6.71 -7.29
N TYR A 497 4.45 7.33 -8.22
CA TYR A 497 2.99 7.30 -8.38
C TYR A 497 2.31 5.92 -8.44
N ASP A 498 3.01 4.85 -8.85
CA ASP A 498 2.37 3.55 -9.14
C ASP A 498 3.14 2.29 -8.73
N MET A 499 4.35 2.38 -8.20
CA MET A 499 5.13 1.19 -7.82
C MET A 499 5.12 0.93 -6.31
N SER A 500 3.90 0.65 -5.85
CA SER A 500 3.55 0.01 -4.57
C SER A 500 3.87 0.81 -3.30
N VAL A 501 2.83 1.01 -2.49
CA VAL A 501 2.93 1.43 -1.08
C VAL A 501 3.74 0.43 -0.22
N ASN A 502 4.14 -0.70 -0.83
CA ASN A 502 5.05 -1.71 -0.30
C ASN A 502 6.52 -1.52 -0.73
N LYS A 503 6.87 -0.41 -1.41
CA LYS A 503 8.25 -0.09 -1.77
C LYS A 503 9.07 -0.02 -0.48
N THR A 504 9.78 -1.11 -0.22
CA THR A 504 10.51 -1.31 1.02
C THR A 504 11.84 -0.56 0.95
N ARG A 505 12.43 -0.39 -0.23
CA ARG A 505 13.69 0.32 -0.43
C ARG A 505 13.41 1.71 -0.97
N ILE A 506 13.82 2.74 -0.25
CA ILE A 506 13.73 4.13 -0.70
C ILE A 506 15.10 4.57 -1.18
N GLY A 507 15.13 5.14 -2.39
CA GLY A 507 16.32 5.71 -2.98
C GLY A 507 16.82 6.88 -2.15
N ASN A 508 18.12 7.10 -2.16
CA ASN A 508 18.73 8.16 -1.34
C ASN A 508 18.19 9.55 -1.69
N ASN A 509 17.77 9.79 -2.94
CA ASN A 509 17.20 11.04 -3.44
C ASN A 509 15.66 11.16 -3.28
N GLU A 510 14.99 10.17 -2.69
CA GLU A 510 13.52 10.14 -2.56
C GLU A 510 13.04 10.75 -1.23
N TRP A 511 13.56 11.92 -0.89
CA TRP A 511 13.32 12.59 0.41
C TRP A 511 13.06 14.08 0.27
N PHE A 512 12.29 14.61 1.21
CA PHE A 512 12.15 16.05 1.44
C PHE A 512 12.63 16.41 2.85
N CYS A 513 13.36 17.53 2.95
CA CYS A 513 13.72 18.18 4.19
C CYS A 513 12.79 19.37 4.40
N PHE A 514 11.98 19.32 5.45
CA PHE A 514 11.03 20.35 5.88
C PHE A 514 11.60 21.05 7.11
N LYS A 515 12.08 22.28 6.97
CA LYS A 515 12.57 23.08 8.10
C LYS A 515 11.49 24.04 8.56
N MET A 516 11.11 23.96 9.83
CA MET A 516 10.11 24.82 10.43
C MET A 516 10.60 26.28 10.51
N PRO A 517 9.70 27.27 10.43
CA PRO A 517 10.04 28.64 10.76
C PRO A 517 10.49 28.70 12.22
N ARG A 518 11.55 29.46 12.50
CA ARG A 518 11.92 29.77 13.88
C ARG A 518 10.88 30.74 14.43
N ASP A 519 10.34 30.44 15.61
CA ASP A 519 9.54 31.44 16.33
C ASP A 519 10.39 32.70 16.49
N LYS A 520 9.87 33.84 16.02
CA LYS A 520 10.46 35.13 16.32
C LYS A 520 10.29 35.34 17.82
N LYS A 521 11.35 35.05 18.58
CA LYS A 521 11.45 35.44 19.98
C LYS A 521 11.42 36.95 20.12
#